data_AF-A0AAD8T9L5-F1
#
_entry.id   AF-A0AAD8T9L5-F1
#
_cell.length_a   1.000
_cell.length_b   1.000
_cell.length_c   1.000
_cell.angle_alpha   90.00
_cell.angle_beta   90.00
_cell.angle_gamma   90.00
#
_symmetry.space_group_name_H-M   'P 1'
#
loop_
_entity.id
_entity.type
_entity.pdbx_description
1 polymer ?
#
loop_
_entity_poly.entity_id
_entity_poly.type
_entity_poly.pdbx_seq_one_letter_code
_entity_poly.pdbx_strand_id
1 'polypeptide(L)'
;MESEITHGDIYEFTVPIFGKEMGFAVDYTTRMEQNRFFVESLRPAQLRNHVNPMLQEVEDGGVVWRRGGIDGRPGMVNAMISFEDGVEEDGGSNFYGVCVGNYFAKWGDEGIVDLKHEFQQLLMLISSRCLVGKEVREKMFGQFCTLLHQIEEGLNLVSFLFPYIPIPVNRRRDKARIKLTGLLSEIVMSRKSFDRVEEDVLQRLMDSTYKDGRATTLGEVSGLILGLIFAGKHTSATTITWTGAQLLSHQKFLVAAMDEQKQIIGKYKENIDYSVLSEMRTLHSCIKEAARMHPALPTLVRKVQKDITVTSKGGNEYGIPKGNTLVNLVLVNGMLPHIYNDPEV
;
A
#
# COMPACT_ATOMS: atom_id res chain seq x y z
N MET A 1 -15.26 20.18 -14.82
CA MET A 1 -14.03 19.36 -14.90
C MET A 1 -14.27 17.85 -14.79
N GLU A 2 -14.69 17.26 -13.65
CA GLU A 2 -14.79 15.78 -13.55
C GLU A 2 -15.94 15.14 -14.35
N SER A 3 -17.00 15.90 -14.67
CA SER A 3 -18.05 15.47 -15.63
C SER A 3 -17.62 15.60 -17.10
N GLU A 4 -16.48 16.25 -17.36
CA GLU A 4 -15.93 16.49 -18.70
C GLU A 4 -14.78 15.54 -19.02
N ILE A 5 -14.16 14.91 -18.02
CA ILE A 5 -13.00 14.02 -18.20
C ILE A 5 -13.13 12.82 -17.26
N THR A 6 -13.08 11.60 -17.80
CA THR A 6 -13.19 10.36 -17.01
C THR A 6 -11.96 9.48 -17.21
N HIS A 7 -11.94 8.27 -16.65
CA HIS A 7 -10.87 7.31 -16.92
C HIS A 7 -11.07 6.54 -18.25
N GLY A 8 -12.25 6.64 -18.87
CA GLY A 8 -12.61 5.91 -20.09
C GLY A 8 -12.45 4.39 -19.95
N ASP A 9 -12.28 3.73 -21.10
CA ASP A 9 -12.17 2.27 -21.20
C ASP A 9 -10.76 1.76 -20.81
N ILE A 10 -9.82 2.68 -20.57
CA ILE A 10 -8.41 2.38 -20.26
C ILE A 10 -8.27 1.52 -19.00
N TYR A 11 -9.24 1.58 -18.09
CA TYR A 11 -9.23 0.79 -16.87
C TYR A 11 -10.23 -0.37 -16.90
N GLU A 12 -10.88 -0.66 -18.02
CA GLU A 12 -11.75 -1.85 -18.15
C GLU A 12 -10.97 -3.16 -17.96
N PHE A 13 -9.66 -3.16 -18.21
CA PHE A 13 -8.81 -4.32 -17.93
C PHE A 13 -8.79 -4.71 -16.44
N THR A 14 -9.18 -3.80 -15.55
CA THR A 14 -9.29 -4.05 -14.11
C THR A 14 -10.59 -4.78 -13.73
N VAL A 15 -11.59 -4.81 -14.61
CA VAL A 15 -12.89 -5.42 -14.33
C VAL A 15 -12.80 -6.92 -14.06
N PRO A 16 -12.06 -7.73 -14.83
CA PRO A 16 -11.86 -9.15 -14.50
C PRO A 16 -11.07 -9.37 -13.20
N ILE A 17 -10.29 -8.39 -12.77
CA ILE A 17 -9.42 -8.46 -11.58
C ILE A 17 -10.25 -8.20 -10.32
N PHE A 18 -10.98 -7.08 -10.29
CA PHE A 18 -11.71 -6.63 -9.10
C PHE A 18 -13.18 -7.06 -9.10
N GLY A 19 -13.76 -7.28 -10.27
CA GLY A 19 -15.15 -7.69 -10.44
C GLY A 19 -16.03 -6.65 -11.10
N LYS A 20 -17.26 -7.06 -11.39
CA LYS A 20 -18.26 -6.23 -12.08
C LYS A 20 -18.99 -5.23 -11.17
N GLU A 21 -18.83 -5.37 -9.87
CA GLU A 21 -19.60 -4.61 -8.87
C GLU A 21 -18.84 -3.39 -8.34
N MET A 22 -17.62 -3.12 -8.82
CA MET A 22 -16.81 -2.03 -8.30
C MET A 22 -15.91 -1.35 -9.31
N GLY A 23 -15.39 -0.18 -8.93
CA GLY A 23 -14.35 0.52 -9.65
C GLY A 23 -14.82 0.93 -11.05
N PHE A 24 -14.12 0.47 -12.08
CA PHE A 24 -14.41 0.83 -13.47
C PHE A 24 -15.49 -0.03 -14.14
N ALA A 25 -16.04 -1.02 -13.43
CA ALA A 25 -17.16 -1.80 -13.92
C ALA A 25 -18.53 -1.15 -13.67
N VAL A 26 -18.59 -0.17 -12.77
CA VAL A 26 -19.82 0.52 -12.37
C VAL A 26 -19.84 1.95 -12.94
N ASP A 27 -21.04 2.54 -12.95
CA ASP A 27 -21.22 3.91 -13.38
C ASP A 27 -20.41 4.89 -12.50
N TYR A 28 -20.19 6.08 -13.04
CA TYR A 28 -19.37 7.09 -12.39
C TYR A 28 -19.88 7.46 -10.99
N THR A 29 -21.19 7.59 -10.80
CA THR A 29 -21.79 8.00 -9.52
C THR A 29 -21.52 6.94 -8.47
N THR A 30 -21.82 5.68 -8.78
CA THR A 30 -21.54 4.54 -7.89
C THR A 30 -20.06 4.46 -7.54
N ARG A 31 -19.16 4.63 -8.51
CA ARG A 31 -17.71 4.62 -8.26
C ARG A 31 -17.25 5.74 -7.32
N MET A 32 -17.82 6.94 -7.44
CA MET A 32 -17.49 8.06 -6.55
C MET A 32 -17.94 7.79 -5.11
N GLU A 33 -19.08 7.11 -4.93
CA GLU A 33 -19.50 6.66 -3.61
C GLU A 33 -18.60 5.56 -3.06
N GLN A 34 -18.17 4.61 -3.88
CA GLN A 34 -17.17 3.61 -3.51
C GLN A 34 -15.83 4.24 -3.08
N ASN A 35 -15.36 5.23 -3.83
CA ASN A 35 -14.16 5.99 -3.46
C ASN A 35 -14.36 6.76 -2.14
N ARG A 36 -15.57 7.28 -1.88
CA ARG A 36 -15.91 7.90 -0.60
C ARG A 36 -15.74 6.92 0.56
N PHE A 37 -16.22 5.67 0.41
CA PHE A 37 -16.05 4.63 1.43
C PHE A 37 -14.57 4.39 1.74
N PHE A 38 -13.70 4.33 0.73
CA PHE A 38 -12.25 4.24 0.95
C PHE A 38 -11.71 5.43 1.75
N VAL A 39 -12.01 6.66 1.31
CA VAL A 39 -11.54 7.88 1.99
C VAL A 39 -12.03 7.94 3.44
N GLU A 40 -13.27 7.54 3.70
CA GLU A 40 -13.84 7.48 5.05
C GLU A 40 -13.15 6.44 5.94
N SER A 41 -12.87 5.26 5.37
CA SER A 41 -12.19 4.17 6.09
C SER A 41 -10.73 4.48 6.43
N LEU A 42 -10.09 5.39 5.69
CA LEU A 42 -8.66 5.75 5.79
C LEU A 42 -8.42 7.15 6.40
N ARG A 43 -9.42 7.78 7.03
CA ARG A 43 -9.23 9.09 7.66
C ARG A 43 -8.17 9.01 8.76
N PRO A 44 -7.40 10.09 9.03
CA PRO A 44 -6.38 10.10 10.08
C PRO A 44 -6.88 9.59 11.44
N ALA A 45 -8.09 9.97 11.85
CA ALA A 45 -8.70 9.49 13.11
C ALA A 45 -8.85 7.96 13.15
N GLN A 46 -9.13 7.34 12.01
CA GLN A 46 -9.28 5.90 11.86
C GLN A 46 -7.93 5.18 11.71
N LEU A 47 -6.96 5.84 11.07
CA LEU A 47 -5.58 5.33 10.94
C LEU A 47 -4.86 5.23 12.29
N ARG A 48 -5.25 6.03 13.30
CA ARG A 48 -4.68 5.93 14.66
C ARG A 48 -4.84 4.52 15.23
N ASN A 49 -5.98 3.88 14.99
CA ASN A 49 -6.26 2.53 15.48
C ASN A 49 -5.42 1.46 14.75
N HIS A 50 -4.73 1.80 13.67
CA HIS A 50 -3.90 0.87 12.90
C HIS A 50 -2.42 0.91 13.30
N VAL A 51 -1.94 1.90 14.06
CA VAL A 51 -0.54 1.97 14.48
C VAL A 51 -0.15 0.75 15.31
N ASN A 52 -0.91 0.43 16.36
CA ASN A 52 -0.61 -0.72 17.22
C ASN A 52 -0.66 -2.06 16.44
N PRO A 53 -1.68 -2.35 15.60
CA PRO A 53 -1.65 -3.53 14.73
C PRO A 53 -0.46 -3.58 13.75
N MET A 54 0.00 -2.44 13.23
CA MET A 54 1.18 -2.38 12.36
C MET A 54 2.46 -2.71 13.14
N LEU A 55 2.64 -2.10 14.32
CA LEU A 55 3.75 -2.40 15.22
C LEU A 55 3.74 -3.87 15.61
N GLN A 56 2.56 -4.40 15.96
CA GLN A 56 2.38 -5.80 16.29
C GLN A 56 2.76 -6.71 15.12
N GLU A 57 2.46 -6.39 13.87
CA GLU A 57 2.85 -7.28 12.76
C GLU A 57 4.37 -7.23 12.50
N VAL A 58 4.99 -6.08 12.74
CA VAL A 58 6.44 -5.96 12.73
C VAL A 58 7.03 -6.81 13.86
N GLU A 59 6.48 -6.74 15.08
CA GLU A 59 6.83 -7.50 16.30
C GLU A 59 6.57 -9.01 16.23
N ASP A 60 5.37 -9.42 15.85
CA ASP A 60 4.89 -10.80 15.78
C ASP A 60 5.17 -11.47 14.43
N GLY A 61 5.78 -10.76 13.46
CA GLY A 61 6.04 -11.19 12.07
C GLY A 61 6.90 -12.46 11.90
N GLY A 62 7.24 -13.14 12.99
CA GLY A 62 7.74 -14.51 13.01
C GLY A 62 6.65 -15.49 12.57
N VAL A 63 6.40 -15.57 11.27
CA VAL A 63 5.82 -16.79 10.71
C VAL A 63 6.77 -17.93 11.07
N VAL A 64 6.27 -18.88 11.88
CA VAL A 64 6.98 -20.12 12.23
C VAL A 64 7.35 -20.85 10.95
N TRP A 65 8.57 -20.61 10.45
CA TRP A 65 9.20 -21.53 9.53
C TRP A 65 9.50 -22.81 10.31
N ARG A 66 9.03 -23.96 9.80
CA ARG A 66 9.41 -25.25 10.36
C ARG A 66 10.93 -25.33 10.35
N ARG A 67 11.52 -25.29 11.56
CA ARG A 67 12.94 -25.53 11.81
C ARG A 67 13.39 -26.80 11.06
N GLY A 68 14.32 -26.62 10.13
CA GLY A 68 15.22 -27.69 9.70
C GLY A 68 16.60 -27.41 10.28
N GLY A 69 16.81 -27.71 11.58
CA GLY A 69 18.11 -27.64 12.30
C GLY A 69 18.68 -26.21 12.41
N ILE A 70 19.43 -25.76 13.41
CA ILE A 70 20.10 -26.31 14.59
C ILE A 70 20.01 -25.21 15.68
N ASP A 71 20.18 -25.62 16.93
CA ASP A 71 20.03 -24.91 18.20
C ASP A 71 20.56 -23.46 18.35
N GLY A 72 19.89 -22.69 19.23
CA GLY A 72 20.60 -21.96 20.28
C GLY A 72 20.53 -20.43 20.33
N ARG A 73 19.59 -19.92 21.15
CA ARG A 73 19.55 -18.60 21.87
C ARG A 73 19.17 -17.33 21.07
N PRO A 74 18.29 -16.47 21.62
CA PRO A 74 17.93 -15.19 21.01
C PRO A 74 19.03 -14.15 21.30
N GLY A 75 19.82 -13.83 20.29
CA GLY A 75 20.73 -12.69 20.26
C GLY A 75 20.02 -11.46 19.69
N MET A 76 20.29 -10.29 20.28
CA MET A 76 19.74 -8.99 19.93
C MET A 76 20.01 -8.62 18.47
N VAL A 77 18.97 -8.23 17.74
CA VAL A 77 19.07 -7.79 16.34
C VAL A 77 19.22 -6.28 16.31
N ASN A 78 20.45 -5.82 16.12
CA ASN A 78 20.81 -4.44 15.87
C ASN A 78 21.44 -4.38 14.47
N ALA A 79 20.62 -4.20 13.43
CA ALA A 79 21.12 -4.20 12.05
C ALA A 79 20.31 -3.27 11.13
N MET A 80 20.41 -1.96 11.42
CA MET A 80 20.53 -0.94 10.37
C MET A 80 21.45 0.22 10.80
N ILE A 81 22.16 0.07 11.93
CA ILE A 81 23.07 1.07 12.52
C ILE A 81 24.35 0.36 12.96
N SER A 82 25.27 0.08 12.04
CA SER A 82 26.68 -0.23 12.35
C SER A 82 27.49 -0.16 11.08
N PHE A 83 28.10 0.99 10.83
CA PHE A 83 29.39 1.06 10.15
C PHE A 83 30.30 1.96 10.99
N GLU A 84 31.51 1.47 11.15
CA GLU A 84 32.54 1.75 12.17
C GLU A 84 32.84 3.23 12.42
N ASP A 85 32.84 3.62 13.70
CA ASP A 85 33.98 4.31 14.31
C ASP A 85 33.95 4.09 15.84
N GLY A 86 35.08 3.63 16.37
CA GLY A 86 35.23 3.09 17.72
C GLY A 86 35.02 4.11 18.83
N VAL A 87 34.16 3.76 19.79
CA VAL A 87 34.20 4.29 21.15
C VAL A 87 33.94 3.12 22.10
N GLU A 88 34.84 2.98 23.08
CA GLU A 88 34.96 1.90 24.03
C GLU A 88 33.67 1.61 24.83
N GLU A 89 33.55 0.32 25.19
CA GLU A 89 32.55 -0.24 26.10
C GLU A 89 32.56 0.48 27.45
N ASP A 90 31.38 0.91 27.90
CA ASP A 90 31.11 0.94 29.33
C ASP A 90 29.73 0.30 29.61
N GLY A 91 29.74 -0.57 30.61
CA GLY A 91 28.80 -1.68 30.76
C GLY A 91 27.37 -1.27 31.07
N GLY A 92 26.44 -2.00 30.41
CA GLY A 92 25.10 -2.25 30.91
C GLY A 92 23.99 -1.55 30.14
N SER A 93 23.29 -2.28 29.26
CA SER A 93 21.83 -2.19 29.04
C SER A 93 21.36 -2.98 27.80
N ASN A 94 20.68 -4.11 28.03
CA ASN A 94 19.76 -4.71 27.03
C ASN A 94 18.52 -3.81 26.91
N PHE A 95 18.57 -2.70 26.17
CA PHE A 95 17.39 -1.81 26.06
C PHE A 95 17.32 -0.94 24.79
N TYR A 96 17.79 -1.44 23.65
CA TYR A 96 17.68 -0.74 22.36
C TYR A 96 17.06 -1.66 21.32
N GLY A 97 15.75 -1.55 21.12
CA GLY A 97 15.02 -2.36 20.14
C GLY A 97 13.54 -2.03 20.13
N VAL A 98 13.18 -0.80 19.72
CA VAL A 98 11.77 -0.45 19.51
C VAL A 98 11.48 -0.52 18.01
N CYS A 99 10.58 -1.43 17.66
CA CYS A 99 9.82 -1.57 16.42
C CYS A 99 10.57 -1.92 15.11
N VAL A 100 11.45 -2.92 15.16
CA VAL A 100 11.81 -3.74 13.99
C VAL A 100 11.76 -5.21 14.42
N GLY A 101 10.55 -5.68 14.66
CA GLY A 101 10.29 -6.98 15.21
C GLY A 101 10.53 -8.16 14.26
N ASN A 102 10.15 -9.35 14.73
CA ASN A 102 10.54 -10.67 14.23
C ASN A 102 10.56 -10.90 12.71
N TYR A 103 9.87 -10.11 11.89
CA TYR A 103 9.96 -10.22 10.42
C TYR A 103 11.40 -10.10 9.91
N PHE A 104 12.16 -9.11 10.38
CA PHE A 104 13.53 -8.89 9.94
C PHE A 104 14.55 -9.74 10.70
N ALA A 105 14.15 -10.41 11.79
CA ALA A 105 15.04 -11.35 12.50
C ALA A 105 15.49 -12.54 11.62
N LYS A 106 14.76 -12.82 10.53
CA LYS A 106 15.15 -13.84 9.54
C LYS A 106 16.37 -13.45 8.70
N TRP A 107 16.79 -12.18 8.69
CA TRP A 107 17.91 -11.70 7.87
C TRP A 107 19.28 -12.09 8.44
N GLY A 108 19.37 -12.49 9.72
CA GLY A 108 20.66 -12.68 10.38
C GLY A 108 21.42 -11.35 10.54
N ASP A 109 22.72 -11.44 10.82
CA ASP A 109 23.56 -10.25 11.06
C ASP A 109 24.02 -9.57 9.76
N GLU A 110 24.26 -10.35 8.70
CA GLU A 110 24.68 -9.87 7.38
C GLU A 110 24.10 -10.72 6.24
N GLY A 111 23.92 -10.12 5.07
CA GLY A 111 23.41 -10.82 3.89
C GLY A 111 23.07 -9.91 2.71
N ILE A 112 22.61 -10.54 1.63
CA ILE A 112 22.11 -9.86 0.42
C ILE A 112 20.62 -10.17 0.30
N VAL A 113 19.80 -9.12 0.23
CA VAL A 113 18.34 -9.22 0.11
C VAL A 113 17.83 -8.34 -1.02
N ASP A 114 16.72 -8.76 -1.64
CA ASP A 114 15.95 -7.89 -2.53
C ASP A 114 14.99 -7.05 -1.68
N LEU A 115 15.33 -5.77 -1.46
CA LEU A 115 14.52 -4.84 -0.66
C LEU A 115 13.08 -4.74 -1.16
N LYS A 116 12.87 -4.75 -2.49
CA LYS A 116 11.52 -4.66 -3.06
C LYS A 116 10.71 -5.89 -2.69
N HIS A 117 11.30 -7.08 -2.84
CA HIS A 117 10.66 -8.32 -2.45
C HIS A 117 10.28 -8.32 -0.97
N GLU A 118 11.23 -7.95 -0.12
CA GLU A 118 11.05 -7.95 1.34
C GLU A 118 9.97 -6.97 1.80
N PHE A 119 9.97 -5.74 1.26
CA PHE A 119 8.93 -4.77 1.58
C PHE A 119 7.55 -5.18 1.04
N GLN A 120 7.46 -5.84 -0.11
CA GLN A 120 6.19 -6.35 -0.62
C GLN A 120 5.58 -7.44 0.28
N GLN A 121 6.43 -8.25 0.91
CA GLN A 121 6.00 -9.28 1.86
C GLN A 121 5.58 -8.68 3.20
N LEU A 122 6.39 -7.76 3.74
CA LEU A 122 6.04 -7.03 4.96
C LEU A 122 4.71 -6.26 4.81
N LEU A 123 4.53 -5.55 3.70
CA LEU A 123 3.29 -4.83 3.42
C LEU A 123 2.09 -5.76 3.25
N MET A 124 2.30 -7.00 2.78
CA MET A 124 1.24 -8.00 2.68
C MET A 124 0.77 -8.42 4.07
N LEU A 125 1.71 -8.69 4.98
CA LEU A 125 1.44 -9.03 6.37
C LEU A 125 0.65 -7.89 7.04
N ILE A 126 1.17 -6.66 6.96
CA ILE A 126 0.53 -5.48 7.53
C ILE A 126 -0.87 -5.26 6.94
N SER A 127 -0.99 -5.28 5.61
CA SER A 127 -2.28 -5.07 4.92
C SER A 127 -3.32 -6.13 5.30
N SER A 128 -2.90 -7.38 5.45
CA SER A 128 -3.82 -8.46 5.83
C SER A 128 -4.42 -8.24 7.22
N ARG A 129 -3.61 -7.79 8.19
CA ARG A 129 -4.06 -7.52 9.57
C ARG A 129 -4.87 -6.23 9.67
N CYS A 130 -4.41 -5.15 9.02
CA CYS A 130 -5.02 -3.83 9.15
C CYS A 130 -6.27 -3.64 8.28
N LEU A 131 -6.31 -4.23 7.07
CA LEU A 131 -7.37 -3.97 6.10
C LEU A 131 -8.43 -5.07 6.06
N VAL A 132 -8.02 -6.34 6.20
CA VAL A 132 -8.89 -7.49 5.95
C VAL A 132 -9.41 -8.13 7.23
N GLY A 133 -8.71 -7.92 8.35
CA GLY A 133 -9.07 -8.44 9.66
C GLY A 133 -8.23 -9.65 10.08
N LYS A 134 -8.27 -9.94 11.39
CA LYS A 134 -7.48 -11.00 12.02
C LYS A 134 -7.81 -12.38 11.46
N GLU A 135 -9.04 -12.60 11.01
CA GLU A 135 -9.50 -13.89 10.48
C GLU A 135 -8.71 -14.33 9.25
N VAL A 136 -8.43 -13.40 8.32
CA VAL A 136 -7.58 -13.71 7.16
C VAL A 136 -6.14 -13.97 7.59
N ARG A 137 -5.61 -13.12 8.47
CA ARG A 137 -4.21 -13.23 8.94
C ARG A 137 -3.92 -14.52 9.70
N GLU A 138 -4.87 -14.99 10.50
CA GLU A 138 -4.69 -16.13 11.40
C GLU A 138 -5.07 -17.47 10.74
N LYS A 139 -6.11 -17.51 9.91
CA LYS A 139 -6.68 -18.77 9.42
C LYS A 139 -6.34 -19.09 7.98
N MET A 140 -6.09 -18.07 7.15
CA MET A 140 -6.13 -18.21 5.70
C MET A 140 -5.02 -17.44 4.97
N PHE A 141 -4.01 -16.92 5.68
CA PHE A 141 -3.03 -15.99 5.13
C PHE A 141 -2.26 -16.56 3.93
N GLY A 142 -1.77 -17.80 4.01
CA GLY A 142 -1.02 -18.42 2.91
C GLY A 142 -1.88 -18.63 1.65
N GLN A 143 -3.13 -19.07 1.82
CA GLN A 143 -4.07 -19.23 0.71
C GLN A 143 -4.44 -17.87 0.10
N PHE A 144 -4.68 -16.87 0.95
CA PHE A 144 -4.99 -15.50 0.53
C PHE A 144 -3.85 -14.90 -0.31
N CYS A 145 -2.60 -15.01 0.15
CA CYS A 145 -1.42 -14.54 -0.58
C CYS A 145 -1.27 -15.24 -1.93
N THR A 146 -1.46 -16.56 -1.97
CA THR A 146 -1.36 -17.34 -3.22
C THR A 146 -2.41 -16.90 -4.24
N LEU A 147 -3.66 -16.71 -3.79
CA LEU A 147 -4.75 -16.27 -4.67
C LEU A 147 -4.54 -14.83 -5.15
N LEU A 148 -4.12 -13.92 -4.26
CA LEU A 148 -3.83 -12.54 -4.64
C LEU A 148 -2.69 -12.49 -5.68
N HIS A 149 -1.62 -13.27 -5.48
CA HIS A 149 -0.53 -13.35 -6.44
C HIS A 149 -1.00 -13.84 -7.82
N GLN A 150 -1.86 -14.87 -7.87
CA GLN A 150 -2.44 -15.35 -9.13
C GLN A 150 -3.32 -14.30 -9.84
N ILE A 151 -3.95 -13.41 -9.07
CA ILE A 151 -4.68 -12.26 -9.62
C ILE A 151 -3.68 -11.23 -10.18
N GLU A 152 -2.62 -10.95 -9.45
CA GLU A 152 -1.56 -10.00 -9.83
C GLU A 152 -0.77 -10.44 -11.08
N GLU A 153 -0.56 -11.75 -11.30
CA GLU A 153 0.04 -12.26 -12.55
C GLU A 153 -0.75 -11.84 -13.81
N GLY A 154 -2.05 -11.55 -13.64
CA GLY A 154 -2.93 -11.02 -14.68
C GLY A 154 -2.67 -9.56 -15.07
N LEU A 155 -1.75 -8.86 -14.40
CA LEU A 155 -1.41 -7.45 -14.66
C LEU A 155 -0.24 -7.32 -15.65
N ASN A 156 -0.39 -7.96 -16.79
CA ASN A 156 0.58 -7.91 -17.87
C ASN A 156 0.01 -7.18 -19.09
N LEU A 157 0.88 -6.75 -20.00
CA LEU A 157 0.50 -5.97 -21.19
C LEU A 157 -0.54 -6.68 -22.06
N VAL A 158 -0.46 -8.00 -22.20
CA VAL A 158 -1.43 -8.78 -22.99
C VAL A 158 -2.82 -8.69 -22.36
N SER A 159 -2.90 -8.81 -21.04
CA SER A 159 -4.16 -8.76 -20.29
C SER A 159 -4.69 -7.33 -20.17
N PHE A 160 -3.82 -6.33 -20.21
CA PHE A 160 -4.19 -4.92 -20.33
C PHE A 160 -4.90 -4.65 -21.67
N LEU A 161 -4.35 -5.13 -22.78
CA LEU A 161 -4.92 -4.93 -24.11
C LEU A 161 -6.13 -5.85 -24.39
N PHE A 162 -6.10 -7.08 -23.88
CA PHE A 162 -7.08 -8.13 -24.15
C PHE A 162 -7.52 -8.82 -22.84
N PRO A 163 -8.30 -8.14 -21.97
CA PRO A 163 -8.59 -8.63 -20.62
C PRO A 163 -9.35 -9.96 -20.55
N TYR A 164 -10.09 -10.32 -21.60
CA TYR A 164 -10.91 -11.53 -21.66
C TYR A 164 -10.34 -12.62 -22.57
N ILE A 165 -9.13 -12.45 -23.10
CA ILE A 165 -8.52 -13.49 -23.95
C ILE A 165 -8.30 -14.77 -23.10
N PRO A 166 -8.69 -15.96 -23.57
CA PRO A 166 -8.71 -17.18 -22.76
C PRO A 166 -7.33 -17.84 -22.61
N ILE A 167 -6.30 -17.05 -22.34
CA ILE A 167 -4.94 -17.52 -22.09
C ILE A 167 -4.82 -18.13 -20.68
N PRO A 168 -3.82 -19.02 -20.43
CA PRO A 168 -3.64 -19.65 -19.13
C PRO A 168 -3.60 -18.67 -17.95
N VAL A 169 -2.93 -17.54 -18.10
CA VAL A 169 -2.80 -16.50 -17.07
C VAL A 169 -4.16 -15.91 -16.69
N ASN A 170 -4.96 -15.48 -17.67
CA ASN A 170 -6.30 -14.94 -17.42
C ASN A 170 -7.24 -15.98 -16.79
N ARG A 171 -7.18 -17.24 -17.24
CA ARG A 171 -7.96 -18.33 -16.62
C ARG A 171 -7.56 -18.57 -15.16
N ARG A 172 -6.27 -18.47 -14.82
CA ARG A 172 -5.81 -18.57 -13.42
C ARG A 172 -6.29 -17.38 -12.60
N ARG A 173 -6.11 -16.16 -13.10
CA ARG A 173 -6.61 -14.92 -12.51
C ARG A 173 -8.11 -15.01 -12.19
N ASP A 174 -8.94 -15.39 -13.16
CA ASP A 174 -10.39 -15.43 -12.99
C ASP A 174 -10.81 -16.49 -11.95
N LYS A 175 -10.18 -17.66 -11.97
CA LYS A 175 -10.39 -18.71 -10.95
C LYS A 175 -9.95 -18.24 -9.56
N ALA A 176 -8.81 -17.56 -9.48
CA ALA A 176 -8.28 -17.04 -8.22
C ALA A 176 -9.19 -15.95 -7.65
N ARG A 177 -9.67 -15.04 -8.50
CA ARG A 177 -10.65 -14.00 -8.16
C ARG A 177 -11.93 -14.58 -7.58
N ILE A 178 -12.54 -15.57 -8.23
CA ILE A 178 -13.76 -16.23 -7.73
C ILE A 178 -13.52 -16.84 -6.35
N LYS A 179 -12.41 -17.58 -6.17
CA LYS A 179 -12.06 -18.18 -4.89
C LYS A 179 -11.83 -17.14 -3.80
N LEU A 180 -11.06 -16.09 -4.10
CA LEU A 180 -10.74 -15.04 -3.13
C LEU A 180 -11.99 -14.26 -2.69
N THR A 181 -12.88 -13.94 -3.63
CA THR A 181 -14.18 -13.33 -3.32
C THR A 181 -15.03 -14.26 -2.43
N GLY A 182 -15.04 -15.57 -2.69
CA GLY A 182 -15.73 -16.55 -1.83
C GLY A 182 -15.20 -16.55 -0.40
N LEU A 183 -13.87 -16.58 -0.23
CA LEU A 183 -13.22 -16.54 1.08
C LEU A 183 -13.55 -15.26 1.86
N LEU A 184 -13.51 -14.09 1.20
CA LEU A 184 -13.89 -12.82 1.83
C LEU A 184 -15.39 -12.79 2.19
N SER A 185 -16.22 -13.35 1.31
CA SER A 185 -17.66 -13.45 1.52
C SER A 185 -18.01 -14.29 2.76
N GLU A 186 -17.32 -15.41 2.97
CA GLU A 186 -17.49 -16.25 4.16
C GLU A 186 -17.18 -15.49 5.47
N ILE A 187 -16.14 -14.66 5.46
CA ILE A 187 -15.75 -13.85 6.63
C ILE A 187 -16.82 -12.80 6.94
N VAL A 188 -17.28 -12.07 5.93
CA VAL A 188 -18.34 -11.07 6.08
C VAL A 188 -19.63 -11.72 6.58
N MET A 189 -20.01 -12.88 6.03
CA MET A 189 -21.18 -13.63 6.50
C MET A 189 -21.01 -14.08 7.96
N SER A 190 -19.83 -14.59 8.32
CA SER A 190 -19.52 -14.98 9.69
C SER A 190 -19.71 -13.81 10.65
N ARG A 191 -19.14 -12.62 10.35
CA ARG A 191 -19.30 -11.42 11.19
C ARG A 191 -20.77 -11.02 11.38
N LYS A 192 -21.55 -11.00 10.29
CA LYS A 192 -23.00 -10.72 10.35
C LYS A 192 -23.78 -11.73 11.18
N SER A 193 -23.43 -13.02 11.11
CA SER A 193 -24.16 -14.08 11.81
C SER A 193 -23.90 -14.13 13.31
N PHE A 194 -22.69 -13.74 13.75
CA PHE A 194 -22.27 -13.80 15.15
C PHE A 194 -22.36 -12.44 15.86
N ASP A 195 -22.96 -11.42 15.23
CA ASP A 195 -23.03 -10.04 15.71
C ASP A 195 -21.67 -9.50 16.20
N ARG A 196 -20.60 -9.88 15.47
CA ARG A 196 -19.24 -9.44 15.79
C ARG A 196 -18.99 -8.09 15.14
N VAL A 197 -18.62 -7.12 15.96
CA VAL A 197 -18.21 -5.79 15.52
C VAL A 197 -16.73 -5.62 15.79
N GLU A 198 -15.94 -5.54 14.71
CA GLU A 198 -14.49 -5.31 14.78
C GLU A 198 -14.17 -3.86 14.40
N GLU A 199 -13.15 -3.25 15.00
CA GLU A 199 -12.71 -1.89 14.65
C GLU A 199 -11.72 -1.88 13.47
N ASP A 200 -12.09 -2.49 12.34
CA ASP A 200 -11.25 -2.58 11.14
C ASP A 200 -11.90 -2.00 9.87
N VAL A 201 -11.10 -1.92 8.80
CA VAL A 201 -11.57 -1.38 7.50
C VAL A 201 -12.67 -2.26 6.90
N LEU A 202 -12.58 -3.59 7.05
CA LEU A 202 -13.60 -4.51 6.56
C LEU A 202 -14.96 -4.22 7.19
N GLN A 203 -15.03 -4.04 8.51
CA GLN A 203 -16.25 -3.69 9.21
C GLN A 203 -16.82 -2.35 8.73
N ARG A 204 -15.98 -1.32 8.58
CA ARG A 204 -16.41 -0.01 8.08
C ARG A 204 -17.00 -0.08 6.66
N LEU A 205 -16.46 -0.93 5.79
CA LEU A 205 -17.02 -1.15 4.44
C LEU A 205 -18.32 -1.95 4.48
N MET A 206 -18.48 -2.88 5.42
CA MET A 206 -19.75 -3.58 5.66
C MET A 206 -20.85 -2.64 6.16
N ASP A 207 -20.49 -1.66 6.99
CA ASP A 207 -21.41 -0.69 7.58
C ASP A 207 -21.66 0.53 6.68
N SER A 208 -21.00 0.57 5.52
CA SER A 208 -21.13 1.67 4.56
C SER A 208 -22.47 1.61 3.83
N THR A 209 -23.06 2.80 3.63
CA THR A 209 -24.36 2.97 2.96
C THR A 209 -24.24 4.00 1.84
N TYR A 210 -24.80 3.68 0.68
CA TYR A 210 -24.94 4.60 -0.44
C TYR A 210 -25.90 5.76 -0.10
N LYS A 211 -25.81 6.87 -0.83
CA LYS A 211 -26.64 8.07 -0.59
C LYS A 211 -28.14 7.82 -0.74
N ASP A 212 -28.52 6.81 -1.53
CA ASP A 212 -29.90 6.38 -1.71
C ASP A 212 -30.43 5.51 -0.55
N GLY A 213 -29.59 5.24 0.47
CA GLY A 213 -29.92 4.42 1.63
C GLY A 213 -29.66 2.92 1.43
N ARG A 214 -29.14 2.49 0.27
CA ARG A 214 -28.80 1.09 0.02
C ARG A 214 -27.53 0.71 0.78
N ALA A 215 -27.56 -0.39 1.51
CA ALA A 215 -26.38 -0.97 2.15
C ALA A 215 -25.45 -1.63 1.11
N THR A 216 -24.16 -1.75 1.43
CA THR A 216 -23.22 -2.51 0.61
C THR A 216 -23.58 -4.00 0.59
N THR A 217 -23.50 -4.59 -0.61
CA THR A 217 -23.65 -6.04 -0.81
C THR A 217 -22.36 -6.77 -0.47
N LEU A 218 -22.47 -8.08 -0.26
CA LEU A 218 -21.33 -8.96 0.02
C LEU A 218 -20.24 -8.91 -1.06
N GLY A 219 -20.67 -8.89 -2.32
CA GLY A 219 -19.80 -8.81 -3.48
C GLY A 219 -19.10 -7.46 -3.60
N GLU A 220 -19.82 -6.36 -3.35
CA GLU A 220 -19.24 -5.01 -3.29
C GLU A 220 -18.18 -4.91 -2.18
N VAL A 221 -18.46 -5.36 -0.94
CA VAL A 221 -17.49 -5.32 0.16
C VAL A 221 -16.23 -6.13 -0.16
N SER A 222 -16.40 -7.36 -0.68
CA SER A 222 -15.29 -8.23 -1.04
C SER A 222 -14.41 -7.63 -2.14
N GLY A 223 -15.05 -7.02 -3.15
CA GLY A 223 -14.34 -6.28 -4.19
C GLY A 223 -13.58 -5.09 -3.60
N LEU A 224 -14.26 -4.24 -2.83
CA LEU A 224 -13.68 -3.01 -2.28
C LEU A 224 -12.42 -3.32 -1.47
N ILE A 225 -12.45 -4.35 -0.62
CA ILE A 225 -11.26 -4.81 0.11
C ILE A 225 -10.13 -5.27 -0.80
N LEU A 226 -10.44 -6.07 -1.83
CA LEU A 226 -9.43 -6.51 -2.79
C LEU A 226 -8.78 -5.32 -3.51
N GLY A 227 -9.60 -4.35 -3.95
CA GLY A 227 -9.12 -3.12 -4.57
C GLY A 227 -8.25 -2.29 -3.64
N LEU A 228 -8.60 -2.20 -2.36
CA LEU A 228 -7.84 -1.44 -1.37
C LEU A 228 -6.45 -2.05 -1.10
N ILE A 229 -6.38 -3.37 -0.90
CA ILE A 229 -5.11 -4.09 -0.72
C ILE A 229 -4.23 -3.89 -1.94
N PHE A 230 -4.80 -4.06 -3.13
CA PHE A 230 -4.07 -3.90 -4.38
C PHE A 230 -3.49 -2.49 -4.53
N ALA A 231 -4.32 -1.46 -4.30
CA ALA A 231 -3.91 -0.06 -4.41
C ALA A 231 -2.81 0.30 -3.40
N GLY A 232 -2.95 -0.15 -2.14
CA GLY A 232 -1.98 0.14 -1.07
C GLY A 232 -0.66 -0.61 -1.22
N LYS A 233 -0.71 -1.93 -1.50
CA LYS A 233 0.48 -2.79 -1.52
C LYS A 233 1.55 -2.32 -2.51
N HIS A 234 1.19 -2.16 -3.78
CA HIS A 234 2.18 -1.88 -4.83
C HIS A 234 2.73 -0.45 -4.75
N THR A 235 1.87 0.52 -4.42
CA THR A 235 2.28 1.92 -4.31
C THR A 235 3.21 2.13 -3.11
N SER A 236 2.81 1.65 -1.93
CA SER A 236 3.64 1.72 -0.73
C SER A 236 4.95 0.95 -0.90
N ALA A 237 4.94 -0.24 -1.50
CA ALA A 237 6.16 -1.02 -1.74
C ALA A 237 7.15 -0.27 -2.64
N THR A 238 6.66 0.36 -3.70
CA THR A 238 7.49 1.16 -4.61
C THR A 238 8.07 2.36 -3.88
N THR A 239 7.26 3.10 -3.13
CA THR A 239 7.71 4.26 -2.36
C THR A 239 8.77 3.88 -1.33
N ILE A 240 8.54 2.89 -0.47
CA ILE A 240 9.52 2.50 0.57
C ILE A 240 10.80 1.92 -0.03
N THR A 241 10.71 1.19 -1.15
CA THR A 241 11.90 0.68 -1.86
C THR A 241 12.76 1.84 -2.36
N TRP A 242 12.17 2.83 -3.01
CA TRP A 242 12.91 3.99 -3.50
C TRP A 242 13.40 4.88 -2.37
N THR A 243 12.63 5.07 -1.30
CA THR A 243 13.10 5.77 -0.10
C THR A 243 14.33 5.08 0.48
N GLY A 244 14.30 3.76 0.66
CA GLY A 244 15.45 2.98 1.13
C GLY A 244 16.65 3.12 0.19
N ALA A 245 16.46 2.96 -1.11
CA ALA A 245 17.53 3.09 -2.10
C ALA A 245 18.17 4.49 -2.10
N GLN A 246 17.35 5.55 -1.99
CA GLN A 246 17.82 6.93 -1.93
C GLN A 246 18.59 7.23 -0.64
N LEU A 247 18.11 6.75 0.51
CA LEU A 247 18.81 6.91 1.78
C LEU A 247 20.16 6.17 1.76
N LEU A 248 20.19 4.92 1.30
CA LEU A 248 21.43 4.14 1.18
C LEU A 248 22.45 4.76 0.20
N SER A 249 21.98 5.50 -0.79
CA SER A 249 22.85 6.22 -1.74
C SER A 249 23.31 7.59 -1.22
N HIS A 250 22.68 8.12 -0.18
CA HIS A 250 22.95 9.45 0.37
C HIS A 250 23.12 9.42 1.90
N GLN A 251 24.32 9.00 2.33
CA GLN A 251 24.66 8.76 3.73
C GLN A 251 24.29 9.91 4.68
N LYS A 252 24.46 11.17 4.24
CA LYS A 252 24.10 12.35 5.01
C LYS A 252 22.63 12.32 5.48
N PHE A 253 21.71 11.95 4.59
CA PHE A 253 20.28 11.92 4.90
C PHE A 253 19.89 10.65 5.65
N LEU A 254 20.57 9.52 5.38
CA LEU A 254 20.39 8.30 6.16
C LEU A 254 20.75 8.52 7.63
N VAL A 255 21.93 9.06 7.93
CA VAL A 255 22.35 9.35 9.31
C VAL A 255 21.37 10.30 9.98
N ALA A 256 20.94 11.37 9.30
CA ALA A 256 19.97 12.31 9.86
C ALA A 256 18.60 11.64 10.17
N ALA A 257 18.10 10.78 9.29
CA ALA A 257 16.85 10.05 9.51
C ALA A 257 16.98 9.05 10.67
N MET A 258 18.12 8.38 10.81
CA MET A 258 18.40 7.45 11.91
C MET A 258 18.52 8.16 13.25
N ASP A 259 19.20 9.32 13.29
CA ASP A 259 19.31 10.11 14.51
C ASP A 259 17.95 10.69 14.93
N GLU A 260 17.10 11.08 13.98
CA GLU A 260 15.69 11.39 14.25
C GLU A 260 14.97 10.21 14.90
N GLN A 261 15.14 8.97 14.39
CA GLN A 261 14.51 7.79 15.00
C GLN A 261 15.03 7.54 16.43
N LYS A 262 16.34 7.67 16.68
CA LYS A 262 16.93 7.54 18.02
C LYS A 262 16.33 8.56 19.00
N GLN A 263 16.16 9.81 18.56
CA GLN A 263 15.57 10.87 19.40
C GLN A 263 14.10 10.57 19.72
N ILE A 264 13.32 10.15 18.72
CA ILE A 264 11.91 9.78 18.89
C ILE A 264 11.77 8.61 19.87
N ILE A 265 12.55 7.53 19.69
CA ILE A 265 12.55 6.37 20.58
C ILE A 265 13.03 6.76 21.99
N GLY A 266 14.06 7.59 22.12
CA GLY A 266 14.53 8.07 23.43
C GLY A 266 13.46 8.88 24.18
N LYS A 267 12.68 9.68 23.45
CA LYS A 267 11.61 10.54 24.00
C LYS A 267 10.35 9.77 24.36
N TYR A 268 9.91 8.85 23.49
CA TYR A 268 8.60 8.19 23.60
C TYR A 268 8.66 6.72 24.02
N LYS A 269 9.84 6.09 23.95
CA LYS A 269 10.09 4.68 24.24
C LYS A 269 9.10 3.78 23.46
N GLU A 270 8.35 2.93 24.17
CA GLU A 270 7.36 2.02 23.60
C GLU A 270 6.02 2.70 23.25
N ASN A 271 5.82 3.96 23.66
CA ASN A 271 4.57 4.69 23.43
C ASN A 271 4.57 5.42 22.09
N ILE A 272 4.84 4.69 21.00
CA ILE A 272 4.78 5.24 19.64
C ILE A 272 3.35 5.13 19.12
N ASP A 273 2.65 6.26 19.07
CA ASP A 273 1.33 6.36 18.46
C ASP A 273 1.37 7.19 17.15
N TYR A 274 0.21 7.39 16.54
CA TYR A 274 0.09 8.17 15.30
C TYR A 274 0.61 9.61 15.44
N SER A 275 0.46 10.23 16.62
CA SER A 275 0.94 11.59 16.85
C SER A 275 2.47 11.65 16.84
N VAL A 276 3.13 10.64 17.40
CA VAL A 276 4.59 10.50 17.36
C VAL A 276 5.11 10.37 15.93
N LEU A 277 4.43 9.58 15.07
CA LEU A 277 4.82 9.46 13.67
C LEU A 277 4.78 10.80 12.92
N SER A 278 3.91 11.73 13.33
CA SER A 278 3.84 13.07 12.72
C SER A 278 5.00 13.98 13.09
N GLU A 279 5.82 13.61 14.09
CA GLU A 279 7.04 14.33 14.46
C GLU A 279 8.25 13.97 13.58
N MET A 280 8.17 12.90 12.78
CA MET A 280 9.26 12.40 11.93
C MET A 280 9.44 13.24 10.66
N ARG A 281 9.90 14.49 10.81
CA ARG A 281 10.00 15.47 9.71
C ARG A 281 11.05 15.08 8.67
N THR A 282 12.19 14.57 9.11
CA THR A 282 13.34 14.21 8.26
C THR A 282 12.97 13.01 7.42
N LEU A 283 12.54 11.91 8.05
CA LEU A 283 12.11 10.70 7.33
C LEU A 283 10.94 11.00 6.40
N HIS A 284 9.96 11.80 6.82
CA HIS A 284 8.85 12.21 5.95
C HIS A 284 9.31 13.01 4.73
N SER A 285 10.31 13.89 4.89
CA SER A 285 10.90 14.63 3.78
C SER A 285 11.62 13.70 2.80
N CYS A 286 12.37 12.72 3.29
CA CYS A 286 13.00 11.70 2.46
C CYS A 286 11.97 10.85 1.68
N ILE A 287 10.85 10.48 2.31
CA ILE A 287 9.76 9.76 1.63
C ILE A 287 9.16 10.63 0.53
N LYS A 288 8.87 11.91 0.80
CA LYS A 288 8.32 12.83 -0.18
C LYS A 288 9.26 13.04 -1.37
N GLU A 289 10.57 13.16 -1.10
CA GLU A 289 11.55 13.38 -2.15
C GLU A 289 11.74 12.15 -3.03
N ALA A 290 11.81 10.97 -2.41
CA ALA A 290 11.79 9.71 -3.16
C ALA A 290 10.52 9.58 -4.02
N ALA A 291 9.35 10.00 -3.52
CA ALA A 291 8.12 9.98 -4.29
C ALA A 291 8.04 11.06 -5.40
N ARG A 292 8.75 12.19 -5.25
CA ARG A 292 8.89 13.21 -6.30
C ARG A 292 9.69 12.66 -7.48
N MET A 293 10.85 12.07 -7.20
CA MET A 293 11.76 11.53 -8.22
C MET A 293 11.28 10.19 -8.80
N HIS A 294 10.70 9.34 -7.95
CA HIS A 294 10.29 7.98 -8.29
C HIS A 294 8.82 7.73 -7.93
N PRO A 295 7.87 8.46 -8.55
CA PRO A 295 6.46 8.31 -8.26
C PRO A 295 5.98 6.90 -8.61
N ALA A 296 5.27 6.26 -7.67
CA ALA A 296 4.72 4.91 -7.87
C ALA A 296 3.74 4.83 -9.05
N LEU A 297 3.07 5.96 -9.36
CA LEU A 297 2.25 6.13 -10.55
C LEU A 297 2.86 7.23 -11.43
N PRO A 298 3.76 6.89 -12.38
CA PRO A 298 4.47 7.88 -13.18
C PRO A 298 3.57 8.60 -14.19
N THR A 299 2.38 8.05 -14.46
CA THR A 299 1.44 8.59 -15.44
C THR A 299 0.00 8.42 -14.98
N LEU A 300 -0.81 9.46 -15.15
CA LEU A 300 -2.25 9.43 -14.95
C LEU A 300 -2.96 9.71 -16.27
N VAL A 301 -3.89 8.85 -16.65
CA VAL A 301 -4.59 8.95 -17.94
C VAL A 301 -6.07 9.22 -17.73
N ARG A 302 -6.64 10.07 -18.59
CA ARG A 302 -8.06 10.41 -18.61
C ARG A 302 -8.58 10.54 -20.04
N LYS A 303 -9.85 10.20 -20.27
CA LYS A 303 -10.57 10.32 -21.55
C LYS A 303 -11.57 11.48 -21.48
N VAL A 304 -11.48 12.39 -22.43
CA VAL A 304 -12.34 13.57 -22.54
C VAL A 304 -13.75 13.16 -22.97
N GLN A 305 -14.76 13.53 -22.17
CA GLN A 305 -16.18 13.20 -22.38
C GLN A 305 -16.97 14.31 -23.08
N LYS A 306 -16.49 15.54 -23.01
CA LYS A 306 -17.05 16.74 -23.65
C LYS A 306 -15.89 17.63 -24.06
N ASP A 307 -16.06 18.40 -25.13
CA ASP A 307 -15.05 19.37 -25.55
C ASP A 307 -14.69 20.28 -24.37
N ILE A 308 -13.39 20.41 -24.08
CA ILE A 308 -12.87 21.26 -23.01
C ILE A 308 -11.86 22.26 -23.59
N THR A 309 -11.70 23.38 -22.90
CA THR A 309 -10.63 24.34 -23.19
C THR A 309 -9.62 24.31 -22.06
N VAL A 310 -8.34 24.23 -22.40
CA VAL A 310 -7.24 24.32 -21.44
C VAL A 310 -6.44 25.59 -21.72
N THR A 311 -6.27 26.41 -20.70
CA THR A 311 -5.46 27.63 -20.76
C THR A 311 -4.05 27.35 -20.27
N SER A 312 -3.06 27.65 -21.10
CA SER A 312 -1.65 27.58 -20.71
C SER A 312 -1.26 28.72 -19.78
N LYS A 313 -0.10 28.60 -19.11
CA LYS A 313 0.46 29.66 -18.27
C LYS A 313 0.68 30.99 -19.02
N GLY A 314 0.89 30.95 -20.34
CA GLY A 314 1.03 32.12 -21.20
C GLY A 314 -0.30 32.73 -21.66
N GLY A 315 -1.45 32.24 -21.19
CA GLY A 315 -2.78 32.73 -21.57
C GLY A 315 -3.35 32.14 -22.86
N ASN A 316 -2.58 31.34 -23.60
CA ASN A 316 -3.09 30.69 -24.81
C ASN A 316 -4.11 29.61 -24.45
N GLU A 317 -5.24 29.60 -25.14
CA GLU A 317 -6.31 28.62 -24.99
C GLU A 317 -6.20 27.52 -26.05
N TYR A 318 -6.37 26.27 -25.62
CA TYR A 318 -6.35 25.09 -26.48
C TYR A 318 -7.64 24.31 -26.31
N GLY A 319 -8.40 24.17 -27.40
CA GLY A 319 -9.56 23.30 -27.46
C GLY A 319 -9.16 21.83 -27.56
N ILE A 320 -9.67 21.00 -26.67
CA ILE A 320 -9.44 19.56 -26.62
C ILE A 320 -10.79 18.86 -26.88
N PRO A 321 -10.98 18.25 -28.07
CA PRO A 321 -12.22 17.58 -28.42
C PRO A 321 -12.55 16.38 -27.53
N LYS A 322 -13.85 16.08 -27.43
CA LYS A 322 -14.36 14.82 -26.90
C LYS A 322 -13.70 13.63 -27.59
N GLY A 323 -13.37 12.60 -26.80
CA GLY A 323 -12.74 11.38 -27.27
C GLY A 323 -11.21 11.38 -27.16
N ASN A 324 -10.58 12.55 -27.05
CA ASN A 324 -9.14 12.65 -26.84
C ASN A 324 -8.72 12.08 -25.48
N THR A 325 -7.48 11.60 -25.42
CA THR A 325 -6.87 11.10 -24.19
C THR A 325 -5.91 12.14 -23.63
N LEU A 326 -6.13 12.53 -22.37
CA LEU A 326 -5.23 13.38 -21.60
C LEU A 326 -4.29 12.50 -20.79
N VAL A 327 -3.01 12.88 -20.80
CA VAL A 327 -1.96 12.19 -20.07
C VAL A 327 -1.24 13.20 -19.19
N ASN A 328 -1.27 12.98 -17.88
CA ASN A 328 -0.46 13.71 -16.92
C ASN A 328 0.78 12.87 -16.59
N LEU A 329 1.94 13.36 -16.99
CA LEU A 329 3.24 12.74 -16.72
C LEU A 329 3.76 13.21 -15.36
N VAL A 330 3.32 12.55 -14.29
CA VAL A 330 3.71 12.86 -12.90
C VAL A 330 5.23 12.81 -12.74
N LEU A 331 5.87 11.82 -13.36
CA LEU A 331 7.34 11.69 -13.37
C LEU A 331 8.01 12.95 -13.95
N VAL A 332 7.53 13.45 -15.09
CA VAL A 332 8.10 14.66 -15.71
C VAL A 332 7.80 15.90 -14.87
N ASN A 333 6.58 16.00 -14.35
CA ASN A 333 6.16 17.14 -13.53
C ASN A 333 7.01 17.29 -12.26
N GLY A 334 7.42 16.17 -11.66
CA GLY A 334 8.33 16.14 -10.51
C GLY A 334 9.73 16.67 -10.83
N MET A 335 10.11 16.78 -12.10
CA MET A 335 11.46 17.15 -12.56
C MET A 335 11.50 18.53 -13.27
N LEU A 336 10.41 19.30 -13.21
CA LEU A 336 10.34 20.59 -13.91
C LEU A 336 11.22 21.66 -13.23
N PRO A 337 12.28 22.20 -13.90
CA PRO A 337 13.23 23.13 -13.28
C PRO A 337 12.64 24.47 -12.83
N HIS A 338 11.48 24.85 -13.38
CA HIS A 338 10.78 26.09 -13.01
C HIS A 338 9.83 25.91 -11.82
N ILE A 339 9.71 24.69 -11.29
CA ILE A 339 8.96 24.34 -10.08
C ILE A 339 9.93 23.89 -8.98
N TYR A 340 10.89 23.03 -9.34
CA TYR A 340 11.90 22.49 -8.44
C TYR A 340 13.27 23.01 -8.84
N ASN A 341 13.97 23.67 -7.90
CA ASN A 341 15.37 24.02 -8.10
C ASN A 341 16.20 22.73 -8.11
N ASP A 342 17.14 22.63 -9.06
CA ASP A 342 18.01 21.47 -9.23
C ASP A 342 17.25 20.12 -9.20
N PRO A 343 16.27 19.90 -10.11
CA PRO A 343 15.28 18.82 -9.99
C PRO A 343 15.88 17.41 -10.01
N GLU A 344 17.09 17.24 -10.52
CA GLU A 344 17.81 15.97 -10.61
C GLU A 344 18.58 15.63 -9.33
N VAL A 345 18.68 16.57 -8.38
CA VAL A 345 19.46 16.45 -7.13
C VAL A 345 18.61 15.93 -5.99
#